data_AF-A0A2N6NFH9-F1
#
_entry.id   AF-A0A2N6NFH9-F1
#
_cell.length_a   1.000
_cell.length_b   1.000
_cell.length_c   1.000
_cell.angle_alpha   90.00
_cell.angle_beta   90.00
_cell.angle_gamma   90.00
#
_symmetry.space_group_name_H-M   'P 1'
#
loop_
_entity.id
_entity.type
_entity.pdbx_description
1 polymer ?
#
loop_
_entity_poly.entity_id
_entity_poly.type
_entity_poly.pdbx_seq_one_letter_code
_entity_poly.pdbx_strand_id
1 'polypeptide(L)'
;MIHEAAQNLEPAAICAAVSDLCVGGIDPFVDGELQGGECRIFKISFKDHPSLSVRVNHPLRESQQDAIANVDMETRIIRTLEEKGFLWSPRYRAASLTFDNPINYPFVVLDWAEGVPLQWDDDSPSQPIHDTLLAQLAEIQFSLVTCTMENRSKTATAFFERRIKNQLNRVKDGELPGIAEKDCLDQLALLPKVLGPDGNSTLFAVDHGDLKPNNIIVDQENDIKW
;
A
#
# COMPACT_ATOMS: atom_id res chain seq x y z
N MET A 1 -20.04 9.90 -15.39
CA MET A 1 -19.85 8.95 -16.51
C MET A 1 -18.73 8.03 -16.06
N ILE A 2 -18.99 6.73 -15.84
CA ILE A 2 -17.97 5.77 -15.39
C ILE A 2 -17.07 5.53 -16.62
N HIS A 3 -15.82 5.98 -16.55
CA HIS A 3 -14.88 5.82 -17.64
C HIS A 3 -13.96 4.66 -17.27
N GLU A 4 -14.15 3.48 -17.87
CA GLU A 4 -13.07 2.49 -17.92
C GLU A 4 -12.00 3.09 -18.85
N ALA A 5 -11.08 3.86 -18.28
CA ALA A 5 -9.92 4.33 -19.02
C ALA A 5 -9.05 3.11 -19.34
N ALA A 6 -8.90 2.80 -20.62
CA ALA A 6 -8.04 1.72 -21.05
C ALA A 6 -6.57 2.09 -20.74
N GLN A 7 -5.98 1.39 -19.78
CA GLN A 7 -4.57 1.55 -19.44
C GLN A 7 -3.70 1.03 -20.58
N ASN A 8 -2.61 1.73 -20.88
CA ASN A 8 -1.60 1.30 -21.85
C ASN A 8 -0.39 0.74 -21.09
N LEU A 9 -0.41 -0.57 -20.85
CA LEU A 9 0.60 -1.28 -20.06
C LEU A 9 1.60 -2.05 -20.93
N GLU A 10 1.74 -1.65 -22.19
CA GLU A 10 2.79 -2.14 -23.06
C GLU A 10 4.17 -1.71 -22.54
N PRO A 11 5.21 -2.56 -22.61
CA PRO A 11 6.54 -2.23 -22.08
C PRO A 11 7.11 -0.90 -22.59
N ALA A 12 6.89 -0.57 -23.86
CA ALA A 12 7.34 0.68 -24.45
C ALA A 12 6.66 1.91 -23.82
N ALA A 13 5.37 1.81 -23.47
CA ALA A 13 4.63 2.88 -22.82
C ALA A 13 5.12 3.10 -21.38
N ILE A 14 5.39 2.01 -20.66
CA ILE A 14 5.91 2.08 -19.29
C ILE A 14 7.31 2.72 -19.29
N CYS A 15 8.19 2.30 -20.18
CA CYS A 15 9.53 2.90 -20.33
C CYS A 15 9.47 4.38 -20.73
N ALA A 16 8.56 4.75 -21.63
CA ALA A 16 8.34 6.15 -22.01
C ALA A 16 7.86 6.99 -20.80
N ALA A 17 6.91 6.47 -20.02
CA ALA A 17 6.38 7.17 -18.85
C ALA A 17 7.45 7.40 -17.76
N VAL A 18 8.35 6.43 -17.56
CA VAL A 18 9.51 6.60 -16.65
C VAL A 18 10.49 7.65 -17.18
N SER A 19 10.75 7.64 -18.49
CA SER A 19 11.63 8.60 -19.14
C SER A 19 11.09 10.03 -19.06
N ASP A 20 9.78 10.22 -19.25
CA ASP A 20 9.10 11.52 -19.17
C ASP A 20 9.22 12.14 -17.76
N LEU A 21 9.23 11.30 -16.72
CA LEU A 21 9.46 11.73 -15.34
C LEU A 21 10.92 12.06 -15.03
N CYS A 22 11.85 11.84 -15.97
CA CYS A 22 13.28 12.06 -15.80
C CYS A 22 13.87 11.31 -14.58
N VAL A 23 13.39 10.09 -14.31
CA VAL A 23 13.90 9.23 -13.23
C VAL A 23 14.54 7.95 -13.77
N GLY A 24 15.57 7.47 -13.07
CA GLY A 24 16.30 6.26 -13.45
C GLY A 24 17.55 6.52 -14.29
N GLY A 25 17.94 5.53 -15.08
CA GLY A 25 19.14 5.53 -15.94
C GLY A 25 18.83 5.54 -17.43
N ILE A 26 19.82 5.16 -18.24
CA ILE A 26 19.69 5.07 -19.70
C ILE A 26 19.09 3.73 -20.13
N ASP A 27 18.39 3.74 -21.27
CA ASP A 27 17.79 2.58 -21.93
C ASP A 27 16.88 1.75 -20.98
N PRO A 28 15.79 2.32 -20.41
CA PRO A 28 14.87 1.57 -19.57
C PRO A 28 14.24 0.39 -20.32
N PHE A 29 14.14 -0.75 -19.64
CA PHE A 29 13.38 -1.91 -20.12
C PHE A 29 12.59 -2.56 -18.99
N VAL A 30 11.45 -3.16 -19.33
CA VAL A 30 10.66 -3.95 -18.37
C VAL A 30 11.35 -5.30 -18.19
N ASP A 31 11.81 -5.55 -16.96
CA ASP A 31 12.56 -6.74 -16.55
C ASP A 31 11.67 -7.76 -15.82
N GLY A 32 10.49 -7.33 -15.37
CA GLY A 32 9.54 -8.21 -14.72
C GLY A 32 8.23 -7.51 -14.39
N GLU A 33 7.25 -8.32 -14.02
CA GLU A 33 5.94 -7.87 -13.59
C GLU A 33 5.48 -8.68 -12.38
N LEU A 34 4.93 -7.99 -11.38
CA LEU A 34 4.19 -8.58 -10.28
C LEU A 34 2.74 -8.13 -10.37
N GLN A 35 1.82 -9.10 -10.39
CA GLN A 35 0.39 -8.82 -10.34
C GLN A 35 -0.07 -8.93 -8.88
N GLY A 36 -0.33 -7.77 -8.27
CA GLY A 36 -0.92 -7.67 -6.95
C GLY A 36 -2.45 -7.66 -7.01
N GLY A 37 -3.07 -7.70 -5.83
CA GLY A 37 -4.53 -7.65 -5.70
C GLY A 37 -5.14 -6.32 -6.17
N GLU A 38 -4.48 -5.19 -5.88
CA GLU A 38 -5.00 -3.85 -6.16
C GLU A 38 -4.22 -3.09 -7.25
N CYS A 39 -3.03 -3.59 -7.65
CA CYS A 39 -2.19 -2.97 -8.66
C CYS A 39 -1.35 -3.97 -9.46
N ARG A 40 -0.83 -3.52 -10.61
CA ARG A 40 0.28 -4.15 -11.34
C ARG A 40 1.56 -3.38 -11.02
N ILE A 41 2.64 -4.11 -10.76
CA ILE A 41 3.95 -3.56 -10.43
C ILE A 41 4.94 -4.03 -11.50
N PHE A 42 5.59 -3.10 -12.18
CA PHE A 42 6.58 -3.40 -13.20
C PHE A 42 7.99 -3.11 -12.66
N LYS A 43 8.90 -4.08 -12.78
CA LYS A 43 10.32 -3.87 -12.54
C LYS A 43 10.92 -3.23 -13.78
N ILE A 44 11.43 -2.02 -13.64
CA ILE A 44 12.12 -1.28 -14.70
C ILE A 44 13.61 -1.30 -14.41
N SER A 45 14.37 -1.94 -15.29
CA SER A 45 15.81 -2.06 -15.17
C SER A 45 16.51 -1.16 -16.18
N PHE A 46 17.73 -0.77 -15.85
CA PHE A 46 18.59 0.13 -16.62
C PHE A 46 19.98 -0.47 -16.74
N LYS A 47 20.80 0.04 -17.66
CA LYS A 47 22.19 -0.42 -17.80
C LYS A 47 23.13 0.14 -16.73
N ASP A 48 22.80 1.31 -16.18
CA ASP A 48 23.68 2.13 -15.35
C ASP A 48 23.04 2.61 -14.05
N HIS A 49 21.81 2.17 -13.76
CA HIS A 49 21.04 2.62 -12.61
C HIS A 49 20.34 1.43 -11.94
N PRO A 50 20.19 1.44 -10.60
CA PRO A 50 19.35 0.48 -9.90
C PRO A 50 17.93 0.39 -10.48
N SER A 51 17.33 -0.79 -10.42
CA SER A 51 15.97 -0.97 -10.90
C SER A 51 14.97 -0.14 -10.09
N LEU A 52 13.89 0.24 -10.75
CA LEU A 52 12.75 0.94 -10.17
C LEU A 52 11.50 0.08 -10.24
N SER A 53 10.52 0.36 -9.39
CA SER A 53 9.17 -0.19 -9.48
C SER A 53 8.21 0.87 -10.01
N VAL A 54 7.41 0.52 -11.02
CA VAL A 54 6.27 1.33 -11.49
C VAL A 54 4.98 0.65 -11.05
N ARG A 55 4.20 1.32 -10.21
CA ARG A 55 2.95 0.78 -9.64
C ARG A 55 1.76 1.46 -10.29
N VAL A 56 0.91 0.67 -10.93
CA VAL A 56 -0.32 1.12 -11.61
C VAL A 56 -1.51 0.38 -11.00
N ASN A 57 -2.43 1.12 -10.37
CA ASN A 57 -3.62 0.52 -9.76
C ASN A 57 -4.53 -0.10 -10.82
N HIS A 58 -5.26 -1.17 -10.48
CA HIS A 58 -6.27 -1.71 -11.38
C HIS A 58 -7.39 -0.68 -11.55
N PRO A 59 -7.94 -0.51 -12.77
CA PRO A 59 -9.02 0.42 -13.00
C PRO A 59 -10.27 -0.07 -12.27
N LEU A 60 -10.65 0.63 -11.19
CA LEU A 60 -11.92 0.41 -10.51
C LEU A 60 -13.04 1.18 -11.22
N ARG A 61 -14.30 0.88 -10.89
CA ARG A 61 -15.47 1.68 -11.31
C ARG A 61 -15.54 3.02 -10.55
N GLU A 62 -14.42 3.73 -10.50
CA GLU A 62 -14.23 4.98 -9.79
C GLU A 62 -14.08 6.15 -10.76
N SER A 63 -14.19 7.38 -10.27
CA SER A 63 -13.95 8.55 -11.12
C SER A 63 -12.45 8.74 -11.36
N GLN A 64 -12.07 9.47 -12.42
CA GLN A 64 -10.67 9.84 -12.65
C GLN A 64 -10.07 10.60 -11.46
N GLN A 65 -10.89 11.39 -10.76
CA GLN A 65 -10.45 12.13 -9.58
C GLN A 65 -10.13 11.19 -8.41
N ASP A 66 -10.90 10.10 -8.26
CA ASP A 66 -10.67 9.10 -7.22
C ASP A 66 -9.37 8.32 -7.52
N ALA A 67 -9.17 7.91 -8.77
CA ALA A 67 -7.92 7.25 -9.19
C ALA A 67 -6.68 8.11 -8.92
N ILE A 68 -6.74 9.42 -9.23
CA ILE A 68 -5.68 10.37 -8.92
C ILE A 68 -5.50 10.50 -7.40
N ALA A 69 -6.60 10.63 -6.64
CA ALA A 69 -6.55 10.77 -5.20
C ALA A 69 -5.95 9.54 -4.50
N ASN A 70 -6.19 8.34 -5.03
CA ASN A 70 -5.62 7.09 -4.51
C ASN A 70 -4.09 7.09 -4.65
N VAL A 71 -3.57 7.43 -5.84
CA VAL A 71 -2.12 7.49 -6.07
C VAL A 71 -1.45 8.65 -5.30
N ASP A 72 -2.12 9.81 -5.19
CA ASP A 72 -1.63 10.92 -4.36
C ASP A 72 -1.59 10.54 -2.87
N MET A 73 -2.60 9.82 -2.37
CA MET A 73 -2.61 9.32 -0.99
C MET A 73 -1.45 8.34 -0.73
N GLU A 74 -1.24 7.36 -1.61
CA GLU A 74 -0.11 6.41 -1.52
C GLU A 74 1.23 7.17 -1.51
N THR A 75 1.40 8.11 -2.44
CA THR A 75 2.59 8.96 -2.52
C THR A 75 2.86 9.73 -1.22
N ARG A 76 1.82 10.32 -0.62
CA ARG A 76 1.96 11.05 0.65
C ARG A 76 2.38 10.15 1.81
N ILE A 77 1.81 8.94 1.89
CA ILE A 77 2.16 7.97 2.93
C ILE A 77 3.62 7.57 2.79
N ILE A 78 4.06 7.16 1.60
CA ILE A 78 5.44 6.71 1.37
C ILE A 78 6.44 7.82 1.68
N ARG A 79 6.18 9.05 1.20
CA ARG A 79 7.03 10.20 1.50
C ARG A 79 7.09 10.50 3.00
N THR A 80 5.96 10.39 3.69
CA THR A 80 5.92 10.57 5.15
C THR A 80 6.78 9.52 5.85
N LEU A 81 6.69 8.25 5.45
CA LEU A 81 7.51 7.17 6.01
C LEU A 81 9.00 7.43 5.78
N GLU A 82 9.37 7.93 4.60
CA GLU A 82 10.74 8.32 4.28
C GLU A 82 11.22 9.49 5.15
N GLU A 83 10.41 10.53 5.31
CA GLU A 83 10.71 11.67 6.20
C GLU A 83 10.83 11.26 7.68
N LYS A 84 10.08 10.23 8.11
CA LYS A 84 10.17 9.64 9.46
C LYS A 84 11.34 8.67 9.61
N GLY A 85 12.11 8.40 8.56
CA GLY A 85 13.24 7.48 8.59
C GLY A 85 12.83 6.02 8.74
N PHE A 86 11.60 5.65 8.40
CA PHE A 86 11.17 4.27 8.41
C PHE A 86 11.94 3.49 7.35
N LEU A 87 12.60 2.40 7.76
CA LEU A 87 13.58 1.70 6.93
C LEU A 87 12.92 0.75 5.94
N TRP A 88 11.85 0.07 6.34
CA TRP A 88 11.15 -0.97 5.59
C TRP A 88 10.03 -0.42 4.71
N SER A 89 10.27 0.74 4.07
CA SER A 89 9.38 1.28 3.07
C SER A 89 10.19 1.63 1.82
N PRO A 90 9.65 1.33 0.62
CA PRO A 90 10.27 1.75 -0.63
C PRO A 90 10.44 3.28 -0.65
N ARG A 91 11.52 3.77 -1.25
CA ARG A 91 11.75 5.21 -1.38
C ARG A 91 10.98 5.78 -2.55
N TYR A 92 10.43 6.97 -2.35
CA TYR A 92 9.70 7.67 -3.39
C TYR A 92 10.67 8.23 -4.44
N ARG A 93 10.35 8.04 -5.73
CA ARG A 93 11.15 8.60 -6.84
C ARG A 93 10.36 9.61 -7.66
N ALA A 94 9.16 9.25 -8.11
CA ALA A 94 8.29 10.16 -8.85
C ALA A 94 6.84 9.64 -8.87
N ALA A 95 5.91 10.43 -9.38
CA ALA A 95 4.56 9.98 -9.70
C ALA A 95 4.00 10.79 -10.88
N SER A 96 3.09 10.18 -11.63
CA SER A 96 2.22 10.87 -12.57
C SER A 96 0.80 10.88 -12.00
N LEU A 97 0.27 12.08 -11.73
CA LEU A 97 -1.08 12.28 -11.18
C LEU A 97 -2.05 12.79 -12.26
N THR A 98 -1.90 12.28 -13.48
CA THR A 98 -2.71 12.64 -14.65
C THR A 98 -2.96 11.40 -15.51
N PHE A 99 -4.00 11.44 -16.34
CA PHE A 99 -4.22 10.44 -17.39
C PHE A 99 -3.49 10.80 -18.69
N ASP A 100 -3.02 12.04 -18.83
CA ASP A 100 -2.24 12.50 -19.98
C ASP A 100 -0.77 12.11 -19.79
N ASN A 101 -0.50 10.82 -19.95
CA ASN A 101 0.83 10.22 -19.90
C ASN A 101 0.83 8.91 -20.73
N PRO A 102 2.01 8.35 -21.08
CA PRO A 102 2.06 7.17 -21.96
C PRO A 102 1.29 5.94 -21.47
N ILE A 103 1.10 5.76 -20.15
CA ILE A 103 0.33 4.67 -19.52
C ILE A 103 -1.19 4.94 -19.54
N ASN A 104 -1.62 6.16 -19.84
CA ASN A 104 -3.02 6.61 -19.78
C ASN A 104 -3.68 6.41 -18.41
N TYR A 105 -2.89 6.44 -17.33
CA TYR A 105 -3.38 6.24 -15.96
C TYR A 105 -2.41 6.84 -14.93
N PRO A 106 -2.88 7.30 -13.75
CA PRO A 106 -2.00 7.71 -12.67
C PRO A 106 -1.13 6.57 -12.14
N PHE A 107 0.11 6.84 -11.78
CA PHE A 107 1.04 5.83 -11.27
C PHE A 107 2.10 6.44 -10.35
N VAL A 108 2.72 5.59 -9.54
CA VAL A 108 3.86 5.96 -8.68
C VAL A 108 5.10 5.15 -9.05
N VAL A 109 6.26 5.80 -8.99
CA VAL A 109 7.58 5.21 -9.21
C VAL A 109 8.35 5.21 -7.90
N LEU A 110 8.79 4.03 -7.49
CA LEU A 110 9.54 3.82 -6.24
C LEU A 110 10.83 3.04 -6.51
N ASP A 111 11.70 2.95 -5.51
CA ASP A 111 12.80 1.98 -5.56
C ASP A 111 12.30 0.54 -5.74
N TRP A 112 13.13 -0.30 -6.36
CA TRP A 112 12.95 -1.74 -6.36
C TRP A 112 13.75 -2.35 -5.19
N ALA A 113 13.12 -3.19 -4.36
CA ALA A 113 13.82 -4.02 -3.40
C ALA A 113 14.09 -5.36 -4.04
N GLU A 114 15.36 -5.73 -3.98
CA GLU A 114 15.79 -7.04 -4.40
C GLU A 114 15.39 -8.07 -3.36
N GLY A 115 14.93 -9.21 -3.86
CA GLY A 115 14.44 -10.31 -3.03
C GLY A 115 13.26 -11.01 -3.69
N VAL A 116 12.60 -11.84 -2.90
CA VAL A 116 11.40 -12.59 -3.31
C VAL A 116 10.28 -12.38 -2.28
N PRO A 117 9.01 -12.50 -2.70
CA PRO A 117 7.90 -12.55 -1.77
C PRO A 117 8.10 -13.63 -0.70
N LEU A 118 7.79 -13.29 0.55
CA LEU A 118 7.87 -14.21 1.66
C LEU A 118 6.94 -15.40 1.40
N GLN A 119 7.51 -16.60 1.40
CA GLN A 119 6.73 -17.82 1.43
C GLN A 119 6.34 -18.12 2.87
N TRP A 120 5.04 -18.25 3.10
CA TRP A 120 4.50 -18.64 4.40
C TRP A 120 3.38 -19.67 4.23
N ASP A 121 3.63 -20.88 4.69
CA ASP A 121 2.72 -22.01 4.70
C ASP A 121 2.90 -22.83 5.99
N ASP A 122 2.23 -23.98 6.10
CA ASP A 122 2.29 -24.81 7.32
C ASP A 122 3.70 -25.38 7.60
N ASP A 123 4.56 -25.46 6.58
CA ASP A 123 5.89 -26.07 6.64
C ASP A 123 7.04 -25.05 6.47
N SER A 124 6.74 -23.83 6.01
CA SER A 124 7.70 -22.78 5.65
C SER A 124 7.27 -21.41 6.19
N PRO A 125 8.16 -20.61 6.77
CA PRO A 125 9.56 -20.90 7.08
C PRO A 125 9.70 -21.96 8.19
N SER A 126 10.72 -22.81 8.10
CA SER A 126 11.03 -23.77 9.17
C SER A 126 11.80 -23.09 10.31
N GLN A 127 11.82 -23.73 11.48
CA GLN A 127 12.65 -23.26 12.60
C GLN A 127 14.15 -23.44 12.28
N PRO A 128 15.04 -22.46 12.62
CA PRO A 128 14.80 -21.26 13.45
C PRO A 128 14.43 -19.99 12.66
N ILE A 129 14.30 -20.08 11.33
CA ILE A 129 14.05 -18.93 10.45
C ILE A 129 12.70 -18.29 10.78
N HIS A 130 11.69 -19.11 11.08
CA HIS A 130 10.37 -18.67 11.50
C HIS A 130 10.42 -17.69 12.68
N ASP A 131 11.13 -18.02 13.76
CA ASP A 131 11.22 -17.17 14.95
C ASP A 131 11.96 -15.86 14.66
N THR A 132 12.95 -15.91 13.78
CA THR A 132 13.69 -14.71 13.33
C THR A 132 12.79 -13.77 12.55
N LEU A 133 12.01 -14.31 11.60
CA LEU A 133 11.06 -13.52 10.80
C LEU A 133 9.95 -12.92 11.68
N LEU A 134 9.41 -13.66 12.64
CA LEU A 134 8.44 -13.12 13.59
C LEU A 134 9.02 -11.98 14.43
N ALA A 135 10.27 -12.09 14.86
CA ALA A 135 10.95 -11.03 15.59
C ALA A 135 11.13 -9.77 14.72
N GLN A 136 11.55 -9.93 13.46
CA GLN A 136 11.67 -8.82 12.51
C GLN A 136 10.30 -8.16 12.25
N LEU A 137 9.23 -8.94 12.01
CA LEU A 137 7.88 -8.41 11.80
C LEU A 137 7.41 -7.58 13.00
N ALA A 138 7.65 -8.07 14.23
CA ALA A 138 7.33 -7.33 15.44
C ALA A 138 8.13 -6.02 15.55
N GLU A 139 9.42 -6.04 15.22
CA GLU A 139 10.27 -4.85 15.19
C GLU A 139 9.77 -3.82 14.16
N ILE A 140 9.43 -4.27 12.95
CA ILE A 140 8.90 -3.44 11.87
C ILE A 140 7.60 -2.76 12.31
N GLN A 141 6.65 -3.53 12.84
CA GLN A 141 5.37 -2.98 13.33
C GLN A 141 5.58 -1.99 14.47
N PHE A 142 6.44 -2.31 15.42
CA PHE A 142 6.77 -1.41 16.52
C PHE A 142 7.42 -0.10 16.01
N SER A 143 8.36 -0.21 15.08
CA SER A 143 9.02 0.95 14.47
C SER A 143 8.03 1.82 13.70
N LEU A 144 7.16 1.22 12.89
CA LEU A 144 6.11 1.94 12.15
C LEU A 144 5.20 2.71 13.11
N VAL A 145 4.70 2.04 14.15
CA VAL A 145 3.83 2.66 15.14
C VAL A 145 4.54 3.82 15.83
N THR A 146 5.76 3.61 16.31
CA THR A 146 6.48 4.61 17.10
C THR A 146 6.92 5.81 16.27
N CYS A 147 7.39 5.63 15.03
CA CYS A 147 7.88 6.73 14.20
C CYS A 147 6.73 7.55 13.57
N THR A 148 5.55 6.95 13.40
CA THR A 148 4.37 7.64 12.84
C THR A 148 3.35 8.09 13.87
N MET A 149 3.59 7.83 15.16
CA MET A 149 2.68 8.22 16.23
C MET A 149 2.52 9.75 16.28
N GLU A 150 1.27 10.20 16.25
CA GLU A 150 0.91 11.60 16.27
C GLU A 150 -0.38 11.85 17.06
N ASN A 151 -0.55 13.07 17.53
CA ASN A 151 -1.80 13.53 18.13
C ASN A 151 -2.73 14.07 17.04
N ARG A 152 -3.96 13.56 17.01
CA ARG A 152 -5.03 14.07 16.14
C ARG A 152 -6.11 14.77 16.96
N SER A 153 -6.92 15.59 16.30
CA SER A 153 -8.07 16.26 16.94
C SER A 153 -9.24 15.32 17.24
N LYS A 154 -9.21 14.09 16.74
CA LYS A 154 -10.29 13.11 16.84
C LYS A 154 -9.91 12.03 17.85
N THR A 155 -10.88 11.55 18.62
CA THR A 155 -10.68 10.42 19.54
C THR A 155 -10.79 9.08 18.82
N ALA A 156 -10.23 8.02 19.41
CA ALA A 156 -10.36 6.65 18.93
C ALA A 156 -11.83 6.25 18.73
N THR A 157 -12.71 6.54 19.70
CA THR A 157 -14.15 6.29 19.58
C THR A 157 -14.76 6.99 18.37
N ALA A 158 -14.48 8.28 18.18
CA ALA A 158 -15.02 9.04 17.05
C ALA A 158 -14.47 8.56 15.69
N PHE A 159 -13.24 8.03 15.66
CA PHE A 159 -12.66 7.45 14.45
C PHE A 159 -13.35 6.13 14.08
N PHE A 160 -13.44 5.18 15.00
CA PHE A 160 -14.05 3.88 14.73
C PHE A 160 -15.55 3.97 14.51
N GLU A 161 -16.27 4.81 15.26
CA GLU A 161 -17.70 5.04 15.00
C GLU A 161 -17.95 5.52 13.56
N ARG A 162 -17.16 6.49 13.07
CA ARG A 162 -17.30 6.98 11.71
C ARG A 162 -17.05 5.87 10.70
N ARG A 163 -16.03 5.03 10.91
CA ARG A 163 -15.72 3.90 10.02
C ARG A 163 -16.87 2.89 9.97
N ILE A 164 -17.42 2.51 11.13
CA ILE A 164 -18.53 1.55 11.20
C ILE A 164 -19.82 2.16 10.60
N LYS A 165 -20.10 3.44 10.85
CA LYS A 165 -21.25 4.14 10.23
C LYS A 165 -21.13 4.22 8.71
N ASN A 166 -19.93 4.48 8.18
CA ASN A 166 -19.69 4.44 6.73
C ASN A 166 -19.90 3.03 6.17
N GLN A 167 -19.44 2.00 6.88
CA GLN A 167 -19.66 0.61 6.49
C GLN A 167 -21.16 0.25 6.47
N LEU A 168 -21.91 0.69 7.48
CA LEU A 168 -23.37 0.51 7.53
C LEU A 168 -24.07 1.14 6.33
N ASN A 169 -23.67 2.35 5.92
CA ASN A 169 -24.24 2.99 4.73
C ASN A 169 -23.96 2.16 3.48
N ARG A 170 -22.72 1.70 3.29
CA ARG A 170 -22.34 0.84 2.15
C ARG A 170 -23.10 -0.49 2.13
N VAL A 171 -23.38 -1.09 3.30
CA VAL A 171 -24.23 -2.28 3.41
C VAL A 171 -25.66 -1.97 2.95
N LYS A 172 -26.23 -0.84 3.41
CA LYS A 172 -27.59 -0.41 3.00
C LYS A 172 -27.70 -0.14 1.50
N ASP A 173 -26.62 0.36 0.91
CA ASP A 173 -26.52 0.63 -0.52
C ASP A 173 -26.22 -0.66 -1.35
N GLY A 174 -26.06 -1.82 -0.70
CA GLY A 174 -25.83 -3.11 -1.34
C GLY A 174 -24.39 -3.32 -1.85
N GLU A 175 -23.45 -2.47 -1.43
CA GLU A 175 -22.06 -2.50 -1.89
C GLU A 175 -21.17 -3.52 -1.16
N LEU A 176 -21.66 -4.07 -0.04
CA LEU A 176 -20.90 -4.99 0.81
C LEU A 176 -21.66 -6.32 0.99
N PRO A 177 -21.67 -7.18 -0.03
CA PRO A 177 -22.28 -8.50 0.08
C PRO A 177 -21.58 -9.33 1.16
N GLY A 178 -22.36 -10.00 2.02
CA GLY A 178 -21.84 -10.85 3.09
C GLY A 178 -21.72 -10.18 4.47
N ILE A 179 -22.03 -8.88 4.58
CA ILE A 179 -22.14 -8.17 5.86
C ILE A 179 -23.58 -7.71 6.04
N ALA A 180 -24.20 -8.03 7.17
CA ALA A 180 -25.54 -7.57 7.49
C ALA A 180 -25.50 -6.22 8.22
N GLU A 181 -26.56 -5.42 8.09
CA GLU A 181 -26.69 -4.16 8.85
C GLU A 181 -26.55 -4.40 10.36
N LYS A 182 -27.09 -5.54 10.84
CA LYS A 182 -27.01 -5.95 12.23
C LYS A 182 -25.56 -6.08 12.70
N ASP A 183 -24.66 -6.60 11.87
CA ASP A 183 -23.25 -6.75 12.24
C ASP A 183 -22.60 -5.39 12.53
N CYS A 184 -22.93 -4.37 11.74
CA CYS A 184 -22.44 -3.01 11.95
C CYS A 184 -23.03 -2.39 13.23
N LEU A 185 -24.31 -2.63 13.51
CA LEU A 185 -24.98 -2.14 14.73
C LEU A 185 -24.42 -2.81 15.99
N ASP A 186 -24.16 -4.13 15.93
CA ASP A 186 -23.56 -4.89 17.02
C ASP A 186 -22.11 -4.41 17.28
N GLN A 187 -21.34 -4.10 16.23
CA GLN A 187 -20.02 -3.48 16.36
C GLN A 187 -20.07 -2.10 17.04
N LEU A 188 -21.03 -1.24 16.66
CA LEU A 188 -21.21 0.06 17.33
C LEU A 188 -21.54 -0.11 18.82
N ALA A 189 -22.39 -1.07 19.17
CA ALA A 189 -22.76 -1.35 20.55
C ALA A 189 -21.58 -1.89 21.38
N LEU A 190 -20.66 -2.64 20.75
CA LEU A 190 -19.47 -3.19 21.40
C LEU A 190 -18.32 -2.19 21.52
N LEU A 191 -18.31 -1.11 20.74
CA LEU A 191 -17.18 -0.20 20.63
C LEU A 191 -16.68 0.36 21.99
N PRO A 192 -17.55 0.83 22.91
CA PRO A 192 -17.09 1.32 24.22
C PRO A 192 -16.39 0.23 25.05
N LYS A 193 -16.83 -1.03 24.92
CA LYS A 193 -16.26 -2.17 25.62
C LYS A 193 -14.90 -2.56 25.03
N VAL A 194 -14.75 -2.49 23.71
CA VAL A 194 -13.51 -2.83 23.00
C VAL A 194 -12.43 -1.78 23.25
N LEU A 195 -12.78 -0.49 23.15
CA LEU A 195 -11.81 0.59 23.37
C LEU A 195 -11.51 0.82 24.86
N GLY A 196 -12.46 0.53 25.74
CA GLY A 196 -12.31 0.69 27.18
C GLY A 196 -11.77 2.08 27.57
N PRO A 197 -10.70 2.17 28.37
CA PRO A 197 -10.14 3.46 28.81
C PRO A 197 -9.54 4.28 27.65
N ASP A 198 -9.15 3.63 26.55
CA ASP A 198 -8.47 4.28 25.42
C ASP A 198 -9.43 4.93 24.42
N GLY A 199 -10.75 4.86 24.65
CA GLY A 199 -11.74 5.46 23.75
C GLY A 199 -11.57 6.96 23.52
N ASN A 200 -11.02 7.68 24.51
CA ASN A 200 -10.71 9.10 24.41
C ASN A 200 -9.29 9.40 23.90
N SER A 201 -8.49 8.36 23.61
CA SER A 201 -7.14 8.54 23.07
C SER A 201 -7.20 9.30 21.75
N THR A 202 -6.30 10.27 21.62
CA THR A 202 -6.06 11.05 20.40
C THR A 202 -4.76 10.66 19.72
N LEU A 203 -4.09 9.63 20.23
CA LEU A 203 -2.87 9.11 19.63
C LEU A 203 -3.22 8.17 18.48
N PHE A 204 -2.69 8.48 17.31
CA PHE A 204 -2.83 7.67 16.11
C PHE A 204 -1.46 7.35 15.57
N ALA A 205 -1.31 6.16 15.01
CA ALA A 205 -0.17 5.78 14.21
C ALA A 205 -0.65 5.23 12.87
N VAL A 206 0.27 5.14 11.91
CA VAL A 206 0.03 4.44 10.66
C VAL A 206 0.04 2.94 10.96
N ASP A 207 -0.91 2.25 10.34
CA ASP A 207 -0.94 0.79 10.24
C ASP A 207 -0.78 0.43 8.76
N HIS A 208 -0.10 -0.68 8.48
CA HIS A 208 0.03 -1.17 7.10
C HIS A 208 -1.33 -1.61 6.55
N GLY A 209 -2.20 -2.20 7.37
CA GLY A 209 -3.58 -2.58 6.99
C GLY A 209 -3.72 -3.79 6.04
N ASP A 210 -2.62 -4.32 5.51
CA ASP A 210 -2.58 -5.49 4.58
C ASP A 210 -1.22 -6.21 4.67
N LEU A 211 -0.74 -6.44 5.89
CA LEU A 211 0.53 -7.16 6.09
C LEU A 211 0.30 -8.66 5.88
N LYS A 212 0.65 -9.14 4.69
CA LYS A 212 0.54 -10.55 4.28
C LYS A 212 1.83 -11.00 3.58
N PRO A 213 2.13 -12.31 3.51
CA PRO A 213 3.40 -12.81 2.97
C PRO A 213 3.73 -12.26 1.56
N ASN A 214 2.74 -12.18 0.68
CA ASN A 214 2.93 -11.65 -0.68
C ASN A 214 3.30 -10.15 -0.75
N ASN A 215 3.10 -9.40 0.33
CA ASN A 215 3.46 -7.99 0.43
C ASN A 215 4.80 -7.78 1.15
N ILE A 216 5.45 -8.84 1.63
CA ILE A 216 6.74 -8.80 2.32
C ILE A 216 7.81 -9.35 1.37
N ILE A 217 8.90 -8.62 1.18
CA ILE A 217 10.05 -9.10 0.40
C ILE A 217 11.19 -9.44 1.34
N VAL A 218 11.72 -10.66 1.17
CA VAL A 218 12.90 -11.15 1.88
C VAL A 218 14.07 -11.34 0.93
N ASP A 219 15.27 -11.12 1.43
CA ASP A 219 16.48 -11.45 0.70
C ASP A 219 16.88 -12.93 0.85
N GLN A 220 18.06 -13.29 0.34
CA GLN A 220 18.59 -14.66 0.40
C GLN A 220 18.94 -15.11 1.82
N GLU A 221 19.09 -14.18 2.77
CA GLU A 221 19.39 -14.44 4.17
C GLU A 221 18.11 -14.50 5.03
N ASN A 222 16.94 -14.28 4.42
CA ASN A 222 15.62 -14.14 5.04
C ASN A 222 15.46 -12.84 5.86
N ASP A 223 16.22 -11.81 5.53
CA ASP A 223 15.99 -10.48 6.09
C ASP A 223 14.89 -9.76 5.31
N ILE A 224 13.92 -9.21 6.04
CA ILE A 224 12.85 -8.39 5.46
C ILE A 224 13.41 -7.07 4.95
N LYS A 225 13.17 -6.76 3.66
CA LYS A 225 13.62 -5.53 3.00
C LYS A 225 12.50 -4.50 2.82
N TRP A 226 11.26 -4.97 2.80
CA TRP A 226 10.04 -4.18 2.94
C TRP A 226 8.86 -5.13 3.19
#